data_AF-A0A662D3Q7-F1
#
_entry.id   AF-A0A662D3Q7-F1
#
_cell.length_a   1.000
_cell.length_b   1.000
_cell.length_c   1.000
_cell.angle_alpha   90.00
_cell.angle_beta   90.00
_cell.angle_gamma   90.00
#
_symmetry.space_group_name_H-M   'P 1'
#
loop_
_entity.id
_entity.type
_entity.pdbx_description
1 polymer ?
#
loop_
_entity_poly.entity_id
_entity_poly.type
_entity_poly.pdbx_seq_one_letter_code
_entity_poly.pdbx_strand_id
1 'polypeptide(L)'
;MALSGLEIFKLLPKTNCGECGVPTCLAFAMKLAQKKAELDQCPYASDEAKAALGAASEPPIRLIKIGSSPPLQIGDETVMFRHEKTF
;
A
#
# COMPACT_ATOMS: atom_id res chain seq x y z
N MET A 1 10.09 0.91 4.42
CA MET A 1 9.68 2.33 4.43
C MET A 1 8.49 2.45 3.50
N ALA A 2 7.40 3.07 3.95
CA ALA A 2 6.26 3.29 3.05
C ALA A 2 6.71 4.17 1.89
N LEU A 3 6.47 3.72 0.65
CA LEU A 3 6.75 4.52 -0.53
C LEU A 3 5.94 5.81 -0.46
N SER A 4 6.59 6.94 -0.69
CA SER A 4 5.91 8.21 -0.84
C SER A 4 5.02 8.16 -2.09
N GLY A 5 3.88 8.83 -2.07
CA GLY A 5 2.99 8.81 -3.24
C GLY A 5 3.64 9.40 -4.51
N LEU A 6 4.74 10.15 -4.38
CA LEU A 6 5.57 10.57 -5.52
C LEU A 6 6.38 9.42 -6.13
N GLU A 7 6.92 8.52 -5.31
CA GLU A 7 7.64 7.33 -5.79
C GLU A 7 6.68 6.35 -6.46
N ILE A 8 5.48 6.17 -5.89
CA ILE A 8 4.41 5.38 -6.51
C ILE A 8 4.02 6.00 -7.86
N PHE A 9 3.87 7.33 -7.94
CA PHE A 9 3.52 8.01 -9.19
C PHE A 9 4.57 7.83 -10.30
N LYS A 10 5.86 7.68 -9.95
CA LYS A 10 6.91 7.41 -10.95
C LYS A 10 6.77 6.03 -11.59
N LEU A 11 6.21 5.07 -10.86
CA LEU A 11 5.99 3.69 -11.32
C LEU A 11 4.66 3.53 -12.09
N LEU A 12 3.76 4.50 -12.00
CA LEU A 12 2.49 4.46 -12.70
C LEU A 12 2.62 4.93 -14.16
N PRO A 13 1.72 4.50 -15.07
CA PRO A 13 1.78 4.80 -16.51
C PRO A 13 1.46 6.27 -16.88
N LYS A 14 1.09 7.12 -15.91
CA LYS A 14 0.79 8.56 -16.09
C LYS A 14 -0.26 8.89 -17.16
N THR A 15 -1.11 7.93 -17.52
CA THR A 15 -2.15 8.09 -18.55
C THR A 15 -3.33 8.95 -18.10
N ASN A 16 -3.56 9.08 -16.77
CA ASN A 16 -4.72 9.76 -16.19
C ASN A 16 -6.06 9.30 -16.79
N CYS A 17 -6.20 8.01 -17.08
CA CYS A 17 -7.36 7.42 -17.75
C CYS A 17 -8.65 7.41 -16.91
N GLY A 18 -8.55 7.52 -15.58
CA GLY A 18 -9.72 7.52 -14.70
C GLY A 18 -10.36 6.14 -14.44
N GLU A 19 -9.90 5.09 -15.13
CA GLU A 19 -10.47 3.73 -15.04
C GLU A 19 -10.31 3.08 -13.65
N CYS A 20 -9.37 3.57 -12.84
CA CYS A 20 -9.17 3.16 -11.45
C CYS A 20 -10.09 3.88 -10.46
N GLY A 21 -11.10 4.64 -10.93
CA GLY A 21 -12.07 5.34 -10.08
C GLY A 21 -11.54 6.61 -9.42
N VAL A 22 -10.41 7.13 -9.90
CA VAL A 22 -9.82 8.40 -9.45
C VAL A 22 -9.38 9.26 -10.63
N PRO A 23 -9.49 10.60 -10.52
CA PRO A 23 -9.34 11.49 -11.68
C PRO A 23 -7.91 11.59 -12.22
N THR A 24 -6.89 11.27 -11.43
CA THR A 24 -5.48 11.37 -11.84
C THR A 24 -4.64 10.23 -11.28
N CYS A 25 -3.56 9.87 -11.99
CA CYS A 25 -2.59 8.89 -11.52
C CYS A 25 -1.89 9.35 -10.23
N LEU A 26 -1.75 10.67 -10.00
CA LEU A 26 -1.22 11.21 -8.75
C LEU A 26 -2.19 10.97 -7.58
N ALA A 27 -3.49 11.19 -7.79
CA ALA A 27 -4.51 10.89 -6.78
C ALA A 27 -4.56 9.39 -6.46
N PHE A 28 -4.40 8.53 -7.49
CA PHE A 28 -4.27 7.08 -7.30
C PHE A 28 -3.05 6.73 -6.45
N ALA A 29 -1.89 7.30 -6.77
CA ALA A 29 -0.65 7.09 -6.04
C ALA A 29 -0.74 7.50 -4.55
N MET A 30 -1.44 8.60 -4.24
CA MET A 30 -1.68 9.01 -2.85
C MET A 30 -2.62 8.06 -2.10
N LYS A 31 -3.66 7.54 -2.77
CA LYS A 31 -4.54 6.54 -2.16
C LYS A 31 -3.82 5.21 -1.92
N LEU A 32 -2.95 4.79 -2.84
CA LEU A 32 -2.08 3.62 -2.68
C LEU A 32 -1.12 3.78 -1.50
N ALA A 33 -0.44 4.94 -1.38
CA ALA A 33 0.45 5.22 -0.25
C ALA A 33 -0.28 5.17 1.11
N GLN A 34 -1.58 5.52 1.11
CA GLN A 34 -2.44 5.46 2.29
C GLN A 34 -3.11 4.08 2.52
N LYS A 35 -2.82 3.06 1.69
CA LYS A 35 -3.49 1.76 1.68
C LYS A 35 -5.03 1.85 1.55
N LYS A 36 -5.52 2.88 0.86
CA LYS A 36 -6.96 3.14 0.59
C LYS A 36 -7.41 2.68 -0.80
N ALA A 37 -6.49 2.16 -1.60
CA ALA A 37 -6.72 1.62 -2.94
C ALA A 37 -5.74 0.47 -3.17
N GLU A 38 -6.08 -0.42 -4.09
CA GLU A 38 -5.25 -1.56 -4.47
C GLU A 38 -4.74 -1.38 -5.89
N LEU A 39 -3.51 -1.85 -6.17
CA LEU A 39 -2.88 -1.65 -7.48
C LEU A 39 -3.65 -2.38 -8.61
N ASP A 40 -4.38 -3.44 -8.26
CA ASP A 40 -5.20 -4.22 -9.19
C ASP A 40 -6.36 -3.41 -9.80
N GLN A 41 -6.69 -2.26 -9.22
CA GLN A 41 -7.65 -1.32 -9.78
C GLN A 41 -7.11 -0.57 -11.00
N CYS A 42 -5.80 -0.61 -11.26
CA CYS A 42 -5.20 0.02 -12.43
C CYS A 42 -4.93 -1.04 -13.52
N PRO A 43 -5.71 -1.05 -14.62
CA PRO A 43 -5.55 -2.04 -15.69
C PRO A 43 -4.23 -1.89 -16.47
N TYR A 44 -3.59 -0.73 -16.37
CA TYR A 44 -2.34 -0.41 -17.07
C TYR A 44 -1.11 -0.45 -16.15
N ALA A 45 -1.23 -0.95 -14.92
CA ALA A 45 -0.08 -1.08 -14.02
C ALA A 45 0.88 -2.18 -14.51
N SER A 46 2.17 -1.87 -14.61
CA SER A 46 3.20 -2.84 -14.98
C SER A 46 3.46 -3.84 -13.86
N ASP A 47 3.95 -5.02 -14.21
CA ASP A 47 4.34 -6.04 -13.23
C ASP A 47 5.50 -5.59 -12.34
N GLU A 48 6.35 -4.70 -12.86
CA GLU A 48 7.41 -4.03 -12.09
C GLU A 48 6.84 -3.14 -10.98
N ALA A 49 5.76 -2.41 -11.27
CA ALA A 49 5.06 -1.62 -10.26
C ALA A 49 4.41 -2.51 -9.21
N LYS A 50 3.85 -3.67 -9.60
CA LYS A 50 3.32 -4.68 -8.66
C LYS A 50 4.40 -5.20 -7.72
N ALA A 51 5.57 -5.55 -8.26
CA ALA A 51 6.68 -6.07 -7.46
C ALA A 51 7.23 -5.01 -6.48
N ALA A 52 7.47 -3.79 -6.95
CA ALA A 52 8.02 -2.71 -6.12
C ALA A 52 7.03 -2.25 -5.03
N LEU A 53 5.73 -2.16 -5.36
CA LEU A 53 4.70 -1.75 -4.41
C LEU A 53 4.35 -2.86 -3.44
N GLY A 54 4.36 -4.13 -3.88
CA GLY A 54 4.18 -5.29 -3.00
C GLY A 54 5.28 -5.38 -1.94
N ALA A 55 6.55 -5.32 -2.38
CA ALA A 55 7.71 -5.36 -1.48
C ALA A 55 7.74 -4.18 -0.49
N ALA A 56 7.23 -3.01 -0.89
CA ALA A 56 7.19 -1.84 -0.01
C ALA A 56 5.95 -1.76 0.90
N SER A 57 4.86 -2.43 0.51
CA SER A 57 3.62 -2.50 1.32
C SER A 57 3.72 -3.54 2.43
N GLU A 58 4.63 -4.51 2.30
CA GLU A 58 4.90 -5.51 3.33
C GLU A 58 5.22 -4.82 4.68
N PRO A 59 4.47 -5.15 5.74
CA PRO A 59 4.69 -4.57 7.04
C PRO A 59 6.09 -4.98 7.55
N PRO A 60 6.84 -4.04 8.14
CA PRO A 60 8.19 -4.32 8.63
C PRO A 60 8.19 -5.40 9.73
N ILE A 61 7.07 -5.54 10.45
CA ILE A 61 6.84 -6.56 11.46
C ILE A 61 5.73 -7.48 10.96
N ARG A 62 6.05 -8.75 10.72
CA ARG A 62 5.07 -9.75 10.26
C ARG A 62 3.99 -10.01 11.32
N LEU A 63 2.75 -10.23 10.88
CA LEU A 63 1.67 -10.67 11.75
C LEU A 63 1.84 -12.15 12.12
N ILE A 64 1.84 -12.44 13.41
CA ILE A 64 1.94 -13.80 13.96
C ILE A 64 0.62 -14.12 14.67
N LYS A 65 0.05 -15.28 14.35
CA LYS A 65 -1.14 -15.84 15.02
C LYS A 65 -0.71 -16.95 15.97
N ILE A 66 -1.00 -16.79 17.26
CA ILE A 66 -0.64 -17.75 18.30
C ILE A 66 -1.93 -18.39 18.86
N GLY A 67 -2.00 -19.72 18.85
CA GLY A 67 -3.16 -20.48 19.32
C GLY A 67 -4.24 -20.71 18.27
N SER A 68 -5.29 -21.46 18.63
CA SER A 68 -6.30 -21.94 17.69
C SER A 68 -7.71 -21.37 17.92
N SER A 69 -8.10 -20.98 19.13
CA SER A 69 -9.45 -20.43 19.37
C SER A 69 -9.61 -19.68 20.70
N PRO A 70 -9.76 -18.33 20.69
CA PRO A 70 -9.43 -17.40 19.60
C PRO A 70 -7.91 -17.22 19.47
N PRO A 71 -7.36 -17.14 18.25
CA PRO A 71 -5.93 -16.90 18.06
C PRO A 71 -5.54 -15.49 18.51
N LEU A 72 -4.49 -15.39 19.31
CA LEU A 72 -3.87 -14.12 19.65
C LEU A 72 -3.09 -13.62 18.44
N GLN A 73 -3.42 -12.42 17.95
CA GLN A 73 -2.73 -11.78 16.82
C GLN A 73 -1.77 -10.73 17.37
N ILE A 74 -0.48 -10.88 17.06
CA ILE A 74 0.59 -9.96 17.50
C ILE A 74 1.44 -9.60 16.29
N GLY A 75 1.91 -8.37 16.21
CA GLY A 75 2.69 -7.86 15.09
C GLY A 75 1.85 -6.97 14.17
N ASP A 76 2.27 -6.81 12.92
CA ASP A 76 1.69 -5.86 11.94
C ASP A 76 1.81 -4.37 12.34
N GLU A 77 2.67 -4.08 13.32
CA GLU A 77 2.92 -2.73 13.79
C GLU A 77 3.66 -1.91 12.72
N THR A 78 3.16 -0.70 12.48
CA THR A 78 3.68 0.19 11.42
C THR A 78 4.34 1.47 11.93
N VAL A 79 4.26 1.75 13.23
CA VAL A 79 4.75 2.99 13.85
C VAL A 79 5.46 2.73 15.17
N MET A 80 6.44 3.57 15.48
CA MET A 80 7.12 3.56 16.79
C MET A 80 6.34 4.38 17.83
N PHE A 81 5.64 5.43 17.38
CA PHE A 81 4.92 6.34 18.26
C PHE A 81 3.44 6.45 17.88
N ARG A 82 2.56 6.27 18.89
CA ARG A 82 1.09 6.28 18.72
C ARG A 82 0.48 7.60 18.18
N HIS A 83 1.25 8.69 18.18
CA HIS A 83 0.78 9.98 17.66
C HIS A 83 1.02 10.13 16.16
N GLU A 84 1.86 9.27 15.57
CA GLU A 84 2.07 9.22 14.12
C GLU A 84 0.93 8.45 13.45
N LYS A 85 0.53 7.34 14.07
CA LYS A 85 -0.61 6.52 13.69
C LYS A 85 -1.04 5.68 14.90
N THR A 86 -2.24 5.13 14.87
CA THR A 86 -2.62 4.07 15.81
C THR A 86 -1.67 2.88 15.62
N PHE A 87 -1.29 2.25 16.76
CA PHE A 87 -0.67 0.92 16.77
C PHE A 87 -1.59 -0.05 16.02
#